data_AF-A0AAD5PW81-F1
#
_entry.id   AF-A0AAD5PW81-F1
#
_cell.length_a   1.000
_cell.length_b   1.000
_cell.length_c   1.000
_cell.angle_alpha   90.00
_cell.angle_beta   90.00
_cell.angle_gamma   90.00
#
_symmetry.space_group_name_H-M   'P 1'
#
loop_
_entity.id
_entity.type
_entity.pdbx_description
1 polymer ?
#
loop_
_entity_poly.entity_id
_entity_poly.type
_entity_poly.pdbx_seq_one_letter_code
_entity_poly.pdbx_strand_id
1 'polypeptide(L)'
;MVDTFLLQMLSKRRNVVMSLIGAAFCAAMYEFIGIKILGTFGILYVAFHLSDLMTKLIYNSLPRRLIDNTNDKAVVITGCDSGFGNALAIKLDGIGFKVYAGCLDVRGEGAQELKAKCSSRLHLIPLDVTKKEQVSAATHLVASTLEDRKLWAVVNNAGVACSSEIEWCPIDIFEKMLEVNTIGTVRVTKAFLPLLRQSQGRVVCVASMAGRVTVPGFTPYSMSKFAVVAFADGLRREMQKWGISVHCIEPSLYKTNISVLEPLYNSLKNYWDQCSDDVQSSYGKEYFEHFKESLSVHMNRAKPEGKITEVVDDMVDAVAGTEPLLRYVPAMDVQFRSRLLISMPTEMQDHVLNQYSPKIPPAAVVAKRNVLPPLKSPYGGQKRPPLQRHMSMPMREKNLPETLQEQEENAEPATAFQFS
;
A
#
# COMPACT_ATOMS: atom_id res chain seq x y z
N MET A 1 8.02 -66.49 -31.73
CA MET A 1 9.25 -65.98 -32.37
C MET A 1 9.56 -64.52 -32.00
N VAL A 2 8.55 -63.72 -31.65
CA VAL A 2 8.74 -62.32 -31.20
C VAL A 2 9.30 -62.21 -29.77
N ASP A 3 8.91 -63.12 -28.86
CA ASP A 3 9.39 -63.08 -27.46
C ASP A 3 10.88 -63.33 -27.29
N THR A 4 11.47 -64.26 -28.05
CA THR A 4 12.89 -64.63 -27.90
C THR A 4 13.83 -63.56 -28.45
N PHE A 5 13.43 -62.86 -29.52
CA PHE A 5 14.20 -61.78 -30.13
C PHE A 5 14.17 -60.52 -29.27
N LEU A 6 13.00 -60.19 -28.69
CA LEU A 6 12.87 -59.07 -27.75
C LEU A 6 13.70 -59.34 -26.49
N LEU A 7 13.65 -60.55 -25.94
CA LEU A 7 14.45 -60.96 -24.78
C LEU A 7 15.97 -60.96 -25.04
N GLN A 8 16.43 -61.34 -26.24
CA GLN A 8 17.85 -61.25 -26.63
C GLN A 8 18.32 -59.80 -26.85
N MET A 9 17.44 -58.92 -27.37
CA MET A 9 17.76 -57.50 -27.55
C MET A 9 17.86 -56.79 -26.18
N LEU A 10 16.95 -57.12 -25.25
CA LEU A 10 16.94 -56.62 -23.88
C LEU A 10 18.14 -57.12 -23.06
N SER A 11 18.63 -58.35 -23.29
CA SER A 11 19.77 -58.91 -22.55
C SER A 11 21.12 -58.34 -22.99
N LYS A 12 21.31 -58.01 -24.27
CA LYS A 12 22.57 -57.42 -24.81
C LYS A 12 22.76 -55.94 -24.51
N ARG A 13 21.70 -55.19 -24.18
CA ARG A 13 21.75 -53.74 -23.87
C ARG A 13 21.23 -53.42 -22.46
N ARG A 14 21.42 -54.34 -21.53
CA ARG A 14 20.88 -54.28 -20.16
C ARG A 14 21.20 -52.97 -19.43
N ASN A 15 22.39 -52.42 -19.62
CA ASN A 15 22.80 -51.15 -18.98
C ASN A 15 22.08 -49.92 -19.56
N VAL A 16 21.78 -49.91 -20.87
CA VAL A 16 21.07 -48.79 -21.53
C VAL A 16 19.59 -48.82 -21.19
N VAL A 17 18.96 -50.00 -21.16
CA VAL A 17 17.55 -50.15 -20.76
C VAL A 17 17.36 -49.80 -19.29
N MET A 18 18.26 -50.24 -18.39
CA MET A 18 18.20 -49.86 -16.97
C MET A 18 18.46 -48.37 -16.74
N SER A 19 19.33 -47.73 -17.53
CA SER A 19 19.57 -46.28 -17.46
C SER A 19 18.38 -45.46 -17.96
N LEU A 20 17.69 -45.90 -19.02
CA LEU A 20 16.47 -45.26 -19.52
C LEU A 20 15.28 -45.45 -18.57
N ILE A 21 15.13 -46.64 -17.96
CA ILE A 21 14.12 -46.87 -16.91
C ILE A 21 14.44 -46.03 -15.67
N GLY A 22 15.70 -45.94 -15.26
CA GLY A 22 16.15 -45.07 -14.17
C GLY A 22 15.89 -43.59 -14.45
N ALA A 23 16.18 -43.11 -15.67
CA ALA A 23 15.92 -41.73 -16.08
C ALA A 23 14.42 -41.43 -16.15
N ALA A 24 13.60 -42.35 -16.67
CA ALA A 24 12.14 -42.22 -16.69
C ALA A 24 11.53 -42.28 -15.28
N PHE A 25 12.08 -43.12 -14.38
CA PHE A 25 11.68 -43.18 -12.98
C PHE A 25 12.08 -41.92 -12.22
N CYS A 26 13.28 -41.37 -12.45
CA CYS A 26 13.71 -40.08 -11.90
C CYS A 26 12.86 -38.91 -12.43
N ALA A 27 12.50 -38.90 -13.72
CA ALA A 27 11.63 -37.87 -14.30
C ALA A 27 10.19 -37.96 -13.76
N ALA A 28 9.62 -39.17 -13.67
CA ALA A 28 8.30 -39.40 -13.08
C ALA A 28 8.29 -39.13 -11.56
N MET A 29 9.37 -39.44 -10.84
CA MET A 29 9.54 -39.06 -9.45
C MET A 29 9.71 -37.55 -9.30
N TYR A 30 10.42 -36.87 -10.20
CA TYR A 30 10.54 -35.41 -10.19
C TYR A 30 9.21 -34.71 -10.48
N GLU A 31 8.41 -35.22 -11.41
CA GLU A 31 7.04 -34.72 -11.65
C GLU A 31 6.10 -35.05 -10.47
N PHE A 32 6.14 -36.27 -9.92
CA PHE A 32 5.26 -36.68 -8.82
C PHE A 32 5.62 -36.01 -7.48
N ILE A 33 6.92 -35.95 -7.16
CA ILE A 33 7.44 -35.22 -6.01
C ILE A 33 7.26 -33.73 -6.24
N GLY A 34 7.55 -33.20 -7.43
CA GLY A 34 7.39 -31.79 -7.77
C GLY A 34 5.94 -31.31 -7.63
N ILE A 35 4.95 -32.07 -8.14
CA ILE A 35 3.52 -31.78 -8.01
C ILE A 35 3.06 -31.92 -6.55
N LYS A 36 3.53 -32.93 -5.81
CA LYS A 36 3.22 -33.05 -4.37
C LYS A 36 3.86 -31.96 -3.54
N ILE A 37 5.11 -31.57 -3.83
CA ILE A 37 5.83 -30.48 -3.18
C ILE A 37 5.14 -29.15 -3.47
N LEU A 38 4.77 -28.88 -4.72
CA LEU A 38 4.04 -27.68 -5.11
C LEU A 38 2.65 -27.64 -4.45
N GLY A 39 1.96 -28.77 -4.39
CA GLY A 39 0.70 -28.93 -3.65
C GLY A 39 0.86 -28.73 -2.14
N THR A 40 1.91 -29.29 -1.53
CA THR A 40 2.20 -29.15 -0.09
C THR A 40 2.58 -27.71 0.26
N PHE A 41 3.44 -27.05 -0.53
CA PHE A 41 3.74 -25.63 -0.34
C PHE A 41 2.53 -24.74 -0.56
N GLY A 42 1.68 -25.04 -1.55
CA GLY A 42 0.41 -24.35 -1.75
C GLY A 42 -0.53 -24.51 -0.54
N ILE A 43 -0.67 -25.72 0.00
CA ILE A 43 -1.46 -25.99 1.20
C ILE A 43 -0.89 -25.27 2.41
N LEU A 44 0.43 -25.31 2.63
CA LEU A 44 1.10 -24.61 3.74
C LEU A 44 0.94 -23.09 3.62
N TYR A 45 1.05 -22.53 2.41
CA TYR A 45 0.82 -21.12 2.15
C TYR A 45 -0.61 -20.72 2.52
N VAL A 46 -1.61 -21.45 2.01
CA VAL A 46 -3.02 -21.20 2.35
C VAL A 46 -3.26 -21.36 3.85
N ALA A 47 -2.71 -22.40 4.47
CA ALA A 47 -2.84 -22.63 5.91
C ALA A 47 -2.21 -21.51 6.75
N PHE A 48 -1.05 -20.98 6.34
CA PHE A 48 -0.40 -19.85 7.02
C PHE A 48 -1.27 -18.58 6.93
N HIS A 49 -1.82 -18.28 5.75
CA HIS A 49 -2.70 -17.13 5.56
C HIS A 49 -4.03 -17.27 6.31
N LEU A 50 -4.62 -18.47 6.34
CA LEU A 50 -5.82 -18.77 7.12
C LEU A 50 -5.53 -18.70 8.62
N SER A 51 -4.38 -19.19 9.08
CA SER A 51 -3.94 -19.09 10.46
C SER A 51 -3.75 -17.62 10.87
N ASP A 52 -3.04 -16.81 10.09
CA ASP A 52 -2.88 -15.37 10.35
C ASP A 52 -4.22 -14.61 10.27
N LEU A 53 -5.18 -15.07 9.45
CA LEU A 53 -6.55 -14.52 9.45
C LEU A 53 -7.27 -14.87 10.75
N MET A 54 -7.21 -16.14 11.16
CA MET A 54 -7.84 -16.64 12.37
C MET A 54 -7.25 -15.97 13.63
N THR A 55 -5.93 -15.81 13.69
CA THR A 55 -5.26 -15.09 14.78
C THR A 55 -5.77 -13.65 14.90
N LYS A 56 -5.93 -12.92 13.79
CA LYS A 56 -6.48 -11.55 13.84
C LYS A 56 -7.97 -11.53 14.18
N LEU A 57 -8.75 -12.51 13.73
CA LEU A 57 -10.14 -12.66 14.12
C LEU A 57 -10.27 -12.87 15.63
N ILE A 58 -9.47 -13.77 16.20
CA ILE A 58 -9.42 -14.03 17.64
C ILE A 58 -8.95 -12.78 18.38
N TYR A 59 -7.85 -12.16 17.94
CA TYR A 59 -7.32 -10.93 18.52
C TYR A 59 -8.37 -9.81 18.60
N ASN A 60 -9.10 -9.58 17.50
CA ASN A 60 -10.15 -8.56 17.46
C ASN A 60 -11.41 -8.92 18.26
N SER A 61 -11.58 -10.19 18.63
CA SER A 61 -12.70 -10.68 19.45
C SER A 61 -12.38 -10.67 20.95
N LEU A 62 -11.09 -10.68 21.31
CA LEU A 62 -10.67 -10.64 22.71
C LEU A 62 -10.67 -9.21 23.27
N PRO A 63 -10.99 -9.03 24.56
CA PRO A 63 -10.88 -7.72 25.20
C PRO A 63 -9.45 -7.19 25.14
N ARG A 64 -9.28 -5.95 24.71
CA ARG A 64 -7.98 -5.28 24.68
C ARG A 64 -7.56 -4.92 26.09
N ARG A 65 -6.42 -5.46 26.52
CA ARG A 65 -5.87 -5.19 27.85
C ARG A 65 -4.86 -4.07 27.76
N LEU A 66 -5.18 -2.94 28.39
CA LEU A 66 -4.33 -1.75 28.42
C LEU A 66 -3.32 -1.83 29.57
N ILE A 67 -2.26 -1.04 29.48
CA ILE A 67 -1.28 -0.88 30.57
C ILE A 67 -1.94 -0.23 31.80
N ASP A 68 -1.56 -0.71 33.00
CA ASP A 68 -2.24 -0.34 34.25
C ASP A 68 -1.97 1.11 34.70
N ASN A 69 -0.82 1.67 34.35
CA ASN A 69 -0.44 3.04 34.74
C ASN A 69 -0.26 3.92 33.50
N THR A 70 -1.22 4.78 33.22
CA THR A 70 -1.18 5.77 32.12
C THR A 70 -0.91 7.19 32.63
N ASN A 71 -1.14 7.45 33.92
CA ASN A 71 -1.04 8.77 34.54
C ASN A 71 0.41 9.29 34.62
N ASP A 72 1.39 8.38 34.64
CA ASP A 72 2.83 8.66 34.62
C ASP A 72 3.41 8.77 33.20
N LYS A 73 2.55 8.72 32.18
CA LYS A 73 2.95 8.67 30.77
C LYS A 73 2.40 9.84 29.97
N ALA A 74 3.20 10.29 29.01
CA ALA A 74 2.82 11.31 28.07
C ALA A 74 2.85 10.79 26.63
N VAL A 75 2.01 11.37 25.77
CA VAL A 75 1.92 11.02 24.35
C VAL A 75 1.95 12.29 23.50
N VAL A 76 2.68 12.25 22.40
CA VAL A 76 2.69 13.32 21.39
C VAL A 76 1.92 12.81 20.18
N ILE A 77 0.95 13.58 19.69
CA ILE A 77 0.14 13.23 18.52
C ILE A 77 0.25 14.39 17.53
N THR A 78 0.52 14.10 16.26
CA THR A 78 0.55 15.11 15.19
C THR A 78 -0.78 15.14 14.44
N GLY A 79 -1.21 16.32 13.96
CA GLY A 79 -2.45 16.46 13.18
C GLY A 79 -3.72 16.25 14.01
N CYS A 80 -3.83 16.97 15.13
CA CYS A 80 -4.96 16.89 16.07
C CYS A 80 -6.09 17.88 15.78
N ASP A 81 -5.97 18.69 14.73
CA ASP A 81 -7.00 19.67 14.34
C ASP A 81 -8.35 19.00 14.02
N SER A 82 -8.35 17.75 13.55
CA SER A 82 -9.57 17.00 13.21
C SER A 82 -9.31 15.48 13.10
N GLY A 83 -10.35 14.70 12.80
CA GLY A 83 -10.23 13.30 12.39
C GLY A 83 -9.61 12.37 13.45
N PHE A 84 -8.76 11.45 13.00
CA PHE A 84 -8.17 10.39 13.84
C PHE A 84 -7.32 10.93 14.99
N GLY A 85 -6.45 11.92 14.72
CA GLY A 85 -5.58 12.51 15.74
C GLY A 85 -6.36 13.23 16.83
N ASN A 86 -7.44 13.94 16.47
CA ASN A 86 -8.34 14.60 17.41
C ASN A 86 -9.06 13.58 18.30
N ALA A 87 -9.70 12.58 17.69
CA ALA A 87 -10.43 11.55 18.42
C ALA A 87 -9.50 10.69 19.31
N LEU A 88 -8.27 10.41 18.85
CA LEU A 88 -7.27 9.73 19.66
C LEU A 88 -6.86 10.57 20.87
N ALA A 89 -6.62 11.87 20.69
CA ALA A 89 -6.24 12.77 21.78
C ALA A 89 -7.30 12.76 22.89
N ILE A 90 -8.59 12.81 22.51
CA ILE A 90 -9.71 12.71 23.45
C ILE A 90 -9.69 11.37 24.21
N LYS A 91 -9.52 10.24 23.50
CA LYS A 91 -9.51 8.92 24.15
C LYS A 91 -8.32 8.74 25.09
N LEU A 92 -7.12 9.17 24.68
CA LEU A 92 -5.91 9.01 25.49
C LEU A 92 -5.94 9.91 26.75
N ASP A 93 -6.48 11.12 26.64
CA ASP A 93 -6.72 12.00 27.80
C ASP A 93 -7.74 11.37 28.78
N GLY A 94 -8.81 10.79 28.24
CA GLY A 94 -9.86 10.12 29.03
C GLY A 94 -9.38 8.88 29.79
N ILE A 95 -8.34 8.20 29.31
CA ILE A 95 -7.72 7.06 30.00
C ILE A 95 -6.47 7.45 30.80
N GLY A 96 -6.18 8.74 30.99
CA GLY A 96 -5.20 9.24 31.97
C GLY A 96 -3.86 9.72 31.42
N PHE A 97 -3.58 9.59 30.13
CA PHE A 97 -2.32 10.11 29.57
C PHE A 97 -2.24 11.63 29.62
N LYS A 98 -1.01 12.17 29.76
CA LYS A 98 -0.70 13.55 29.39
C LYS A 98 -0.58 13.65 27.88
N VAL A 99 -1.44 14.43 27.23
CA VAL A 99 -1.51 14.48 25.76
C VAL A 99 -0.96 15.78 25.23
N TYR A 100 0.07 15.72 24.40
CA TYR A 100 0.56 16.83 23.61
C TYR A 100 -0.01 16.74 22.19
N ALA A 101 -1.04 17.54 21.94
CA ALA A 101 -1.79 17.55 20.69
C ALA A 101 -1.20 18.58 19.72
N GLY A 102 -0.51 18.08 18.69
CA GLY A 102 0.06 18.85 17.59
C GLY A 102 -1.00 19.33 16.60
N CYS A 103 -1.19 20.64 16.55
CA CYS A 103 -2.14 21.32 15.67
C CYS A 103 -1.41 22.31 14.77
N LEU A 104 -1.87 22.47 13.52
CA LEU A 104 -1.32 23.49 12.63
C LEU A 104 -1.60 24.90 13.13
N ASP A 105 -2.84 25.14 13.58
CA ASP A 105 -3.23 26.38 14.26
C ASP A 105 -3.90 26.05 15.59
N VAL A 106 -3.17 26.29 16.69
CA VAL A 106 -3.70 26.09 18.04
C VAL A 106 -4.88 26.99 18.38
N ARG A 107 -5.11 28.07 17.63
CA ARG A 107 -6.27 28.96 17.78
C ARG A 107 -7.43 28.59 16.86
N GLY A 108 -7.23 27.63 15.96
CA GLY A 108 -8.26 27.14 15.06
C GLY A 108 -9.39 26.44 15.83
N GLU A 109 -10.57 26.41 15.21
CA GLU A 109 -11.80 25.84 15.78
C GLU A 109 -11.59 24.41 16.30
N GLY A 110 -11.03 23.52 15.47
CA GLY A 110 -10.81 22.13 15.85
C GLY A 110 -9.84 21.93 17.03
N ALA A 111 -8.83 22.79 17.16
CA ALA A 111 -7.90 22.77 18.29
C ALA A 111 -8.58 23.28 19.59
N GLN A 112 -9.37 24.34 19.49
CA GLN A 112 -10.12 24.86 20.65
C GLN A 112 -11.22 23.91 21.10
N GLU A 113 -11.93 23.28 20.16
CA GLU A 113 -12.88 22.21 20.47
C GLU A 113 -12.21 21.03 21.16
N LEU A 114 -11.05 20.59 20.67
CA LEU A 114 -10.28 19.52 21.30
C LEU A 114 -9.96 19.87 22.75
N LYS A 115 -9.46 21.09 22.98
CA LYS A 115 -9.13 21.57 24.33
C LYS A 115 -10.36 21.62 25.23
N ALA A 116 -11.52 22.02 24.71
CA ALA A 116 -12.77 22.08 25.48
C ALA A 116 -13.32 20.70 25.86
N LYS A 117 -13.04 19.66 25.05
CA LYS A 117 -13.49 18.28 25.27
C LYS A 117 -12.57 17.46 26.21
N CYS A 118 -11.39 17.99 26.55
CA CYS A 118 -10.36 17.28 27.29
C CYS A 118 -10.04 17.93 28.65
N SER A 119 -9.35 17.17 29.49
CA SER A 119 -8.89 17.62 30.81
C SER A 119 -7.69 18.57 30.72
N SER A 120 -7.22 19.05 31.88
CA SER A 120 -5.99 19.84 31.99
C SER A 120 -4.72 19.09 31.60
N ARG A 121 -4.78 17.76 31.39
CA ARG A 121 -3.66 16.95 30.91
C ARG A 121 -3.43 17.09 29.39
N LEU A 122 -4.38 17.66 28.65
CA LEU A 122 -4.21 17.94 27.23
C LEU A 122 -3.58 19.31 27.01
N HIS A 123 -2.47 19.32 26.29
CA HIS A 123 -1.72 20.50 25.89
C HIS A 123 -1.72 20.62 24.37
N LEU A 124 -2.28 21.71 23.84
CA LEU A 124 -2.13 22.05 22.44
C LEU A 124 -0.70 22.55 22.19
N ILE A 125 -0.07 22.03 21.14
CA ILE A 125 1.25 22.47 20.68
C ILE A 125 1.18 22.86 19.19
N PRO A 126 1.67 24.04 18.80
CA PRO A 126 1.73 24.42 17.39
C PRO A 126 2.78 23.54 16.69
N LEU A 127 2.36 22.82 15.65
CA LEU A 127 3.22 21.83 15.00
C LEU A 127 2.86 21.63 13.53
N ASP A 128 3.54 22.36 12.66
CA ASP A 128 3.72 22.02 11.25
C ASP A 128 4.91 21.07 11.10
N VAL A 129 4.62 19.82 10.75
CA VAL A 129 5.62 18.75 10.60
C VAL A 129 6.63 19.02 9.48
N THR A 130 6.35 19.95 8.57
CA THR A 130 7.27 20.39 7.50
C THR A 130 8.32 21.39 7.99
N LYS A 131 8.08 22.04 9.14
CA LYS A 131 8.96 23.09 9.69
C LYS A 131 9.85 22.52 10.77
N LYS A 132 11.15 22.41 10.48
CA LYS A 132 12.17 21.89 11.41
C LYS A 132 12.17 22.66 12.74
N GLU A 133 11.99 23.97 12.68
CA GLU A 133 12.01 24.87 13.82
C GLU A 133 10.83 24.60 14.75
N GLN A 134 9.63 24.36 14.18
CA GLN A 134 8.44 24.02 14.98
C GLN A 134 8.56 22.62 15.59
N VAL A 135 9.08 21.63 14.85
CA VAL A 135 9.35 20.30 15.41
C VAL A 135 10.34 20.39 16.57
N SER A 136 11.43 21.15 16.42
CA SER A 136 12.41 21.38 17.48
C SER A 136 11.80 22.06 18.70
N ALA A 137 11.00 23.12 18.48
CA ALA A 137 10.31 23.84 19.55
C ALA A 137 9.33 22.93 20.29
N ALA A 138 8.56 22.09 19.58
CA ALA A 138 7.67 21.11 20.17
C ALA A 138 8.42 20.08 21.02
N THR A 139 9.56 19.56 20.55
CA THR A 139 10.39 18.64 21.33
C THR A 139 10.94 19.29 22.59
N HIS A 140 11.43 20.53 22.53
CA HIS A 140 11.88 21.27 23.70
C HIS A 140 10.77 21.54 24.70
N LEU A 141 9.60 21.98 24.21
CA LEU A 141 8.43 22.20 25.04
C LEU A 141 8.05 20.93 25.79
N VAL A 142 7.85 19.83 25.06
CA VAL A 142 7.51 18.51 25.65
C VAL A 142 8.56 18.13 26.69
N ALA A 143 9.85 18.16 26.36
CA ALA A 143 10.92 17.81 27.29
C ALA A 143 10.87 18.64 28.58
N SER A 144 10.60 19.94 28.48
CA SER A 144 10.55 20.86 29.63
C SER A 144 9.27 20.73 30.47
N THR A 145 8.19 20.20 29.90
CA THR A 145 6.89 20.10 30.56
C THR A 145 6.49 18.66 30.89
N LEU A 146 7.36 17.67 30.69
CA LEU A 146 7.07 16.27 31.05
C LEU A 146 6.83 16.09 32.56
N GLU A 147 7.38 16.97 33.41
CA GLU A 147 7.38 16.81 34.87
C GLU A 147 8.00 15.43 35.23
N ASP A 148 7.35 14.67 36.12
CA ASP A 148 7.77 13.31 36.49
C ASP A 148 7.32 12.23 35.50
N ARG A 149 6.71 12.62 34.37
CA ARG A 149 6.17 11.67 33.39
C ARG A 149 7.19 11.28 32.34
N LYS A 150 7.04 10.07 31.81
CA LYS A 150 7.84 9.57 30.69
C LYS A 150 7.12 9.83 29.37
N LEU A 151 7.84 10.30 28.35
CA LEU A 151 7.29 10.32 26.99
C LEU A 151 7.11 8.88 26.51
N TRP A 152 5.89 8.38 26.53
CA TRP A 152 5.55 7.00 26.25
C TRP A 152 5.32 6.73 24.77
N ALA A 153 4.68 7.63 24.04
CA ALA A 153 4.42 7.41 22.62
C ALA A 153 4.50 8.67 21.78
N VAL A 154 4.90 8.49 20.52
CA VAL A 154 4.77 9.49 19.45
C VAL A 154 3.90 8.91 18.35
N VAL A 155 2.81 9.59 18.03
CA VAL A 155 1.84 9.21 17.00
C VAL A 155 1.98 10.15 15.80
N ASN A 156 2.60 9.64 14.74
CA ASN A 156 2.70 10.30 13.45
C ASN A 156 1.37 10.10 12.70
N ASN A 157 0.45 11.04 12.87
CA ASN A 157 -0.87 11.04 12.28
C ASN A 157 -1.08 12.15 11.24
N ALA A 158 -0.34 13.26 11.33
CA ALA A 158 -0.44 14.36 10.37
C ALA A 158 -0.30 13.85 8.93
N GLY A 159 -1.21 14.27 8.07
CA GLY A 159 -1.17 13.90 6.67
C GLY A 159 -2.17 14.67 5.80
N VAL A 160 -1.86 14.69 4.52
CA VAL A 160 -2.65 15.29 3.45
C VAL A 160 -2.85 14.28 2.32
N ALA A 161 -3.88 14.48 1.51
CA ALA A 161 -4.09 13.70 0.29
C ALA A 161 -4.42 14.62 -0.88
N CYS A 162 -4.21 14.11 -2.08
CA CYS A 162 -4.63 14.72 -3.33
C CYS A 162 -5.21 13.62 -4.23
N SER A 163 -6.10 14.02 -5.14
CA SER A 163 -6.53 13.16 -6.22
C SER A 163 -6.46 13.88 -7.56
N SER A 164 -5.83 13.23 -8.54
CA SER A 164 -5.59 13.77 -9.88
C SER A 164 -5.02 12.70 -10.81
N GLU A 165 -5.18 12.86 -12.12
CA GLU A 165 -4.35 12.14 -13.10
C GLU A 165 -2.90 12.60 -13.01
N ILE A 166 -1.97 11.74 -13.42
CA ILE A 166 -0.53 12.03 -13.32
C ILE A 166 -0.15 13.27 -14.14
N GLU A 167 -0.64 13.41 -15.37
CA GLU A 167 -0.31 14.57 -16.22
C GLU A 167 -0.97 15.86 -15.76
N TRP A 168 -2.05 15.78 -14.98
CA TRP A 168 -2.71 16.97 -14.46
C TRP A 168 -2.05 17.46 -13.17
N CYS A 169 -1.47 16.53 -12.42
CA CYS A 169 -0.94 16.78 -11.09
C CYS A 169 0.41 17.51 -11.16
N PRO A 170 0.50 18.75 -10.64
CA PRO A 170 1.76 19.47 -10.58
C PRO A 170 2.80 18.78 -9.67
N ILE A 171 4.08 18.89 -10.00
CA ILE A 171 5.16 18.20 -9.27
C ILE A 171 5.27 18.64 -7.81
N ASP A 172 4.97 19.91 -7.51
CA ASP A 172 4.93 20.47 -6.16
C ASP A 172 3.88 19.77 -5.28
N ILE A 173 2.86 19.15 -5.86
CA ILE A 173 1.90 18.33 -5.12
C ILE A 173 2.54 17.00 -4.70
N PHE A 174 3.37 16.38 -5.54
CA PHE A 174 4.15 15.20 -5.13
C PHE A 174 5.10 15.54 -3.99
N GLU A 175 5.83 16.64 -4.13
CA GLU A 175 6.74 17.15 -3.10
C GLU A 175 5.99 17.43 -1.80
N LYS A 176 4.84 18.10 -1.86
CA LYS A 176 4.00 18.38 -0.68
C LYS A 176 3.50 17.11 0.00
N MET A 177 3.02 16.12 -0.76
CA MET A 177 2.57 14.83 -0.19
C MET A 177 3.72 14.13 0.52
N LEU A 178 4.89 14.05 -0.10
CA LEU A 178 6.09 13.45 0.49
C LEU A 178 6.57 14.24 1.71
N GLU A 179 6.62 15.57 1.61
CA GLU A 179 7.15 16.44 2.66
C GLU A 179 6.30 16.35 3.93
N VAL A 180 4.97 16.36 3.81
CA VAL A 180 4.06 16.25 4.96
C VAL A 180 3.99 14.81 5.46
N ASN A 181 3.60 13.86 4.59
CA ASN A 181 3.25 12.51 5.03
C ASN A 181 4.49 11.68 5.37
N THR A 182 5.57 11.84 4.61
CA THR A 182 6.77 11.00 4.71
C THR A 182 7.87 11.70 5.49
N ILE A 183 8.41 12.81 4.99
CA ILE A 183 9.54 13.49 5.63
C ILE A 183 9.13 14.11 6.97
N GLY A 184 7.91 14.64 7.09
CA GLY A 184 7.34 15.09 8.35
C GLY A 184 7.30 13.99 9.42
N THR A 185 6.84 12.78 9.05
CA THR A 185 6.85 11.59 9.91
C THR A 185 8.28 11.23 10.37
N VAL A 186 9.24 11.26 9.45
CA VAL A 186 10.66 11.00 9.76
C VAL A 186 11.22 12.07 10.70
N ARG A 187 10.95 13.34 10.41
CA ARG A 187 11.46 14.51 11.14
C ARG A 187 10.97 14.52 12.58
N VAL A 188 9.67 14.34 12.79
CA VAL A 188 9.06 14.26 14.12
C VAL A 188 9.62 13.07 14.89
N THR A 189 9.64 11.88 14.27
CA THR A 189 10.18 10.68 14.92
C THR A 189 11.61 10.89 15.39
N LYS A 190 12.51 11.35 14.50
CA LYS A 190 13.91 11.60 14.83
C LYS A 190 14.08 12.60 15.97
N ALA A 191 13.28 13.65 16.01
CA ALA A 191 13.36 14.67 17.06
C ALA A 191 12.98 14.11 18.44
N PHE A 192 11.99 13.22 18.51
CA PHE A 192 11.51 12.65 19.78
C PHE A 192 12.20 11.34 20.21
N LEU A 193 12.96 10.68 19.32
CA LEU A 193 13.71 9.46 19.66
C LEU A 193 14.58 9.57 20.92
N PRO A 194 15.30 10.67 21.20
CA PRO A 194 16.06 10.81 22.45
C PRO A 194 15.22 10.64 23.72
N LEU A 195 13.99 11.17 23.74
CA LEU A 195 13.07 11.02 24.87
C LEU A 195 12.47 9.61 24.93
N LEU A 196 12.09 9.04 23.78
CA LEU A 196 11.58 7.67 23.70
C LEU A 196 12.60 6.61 24.14
N ARG A 197 13.90 6.85 23.91
CA ARG A 197 14.97 5.94 24.37
C ARG A 197 15.04 5.87 25.90
N GLN A 198 14.70 6.94 26.61
CA GLN A 198 14.71 6.96 28.07
C GLN A 198 13.51 6.20 28.66
N SER A 199 12.38 6.21 27.95
CA SER A 199 11.13 5.59 28.40
C SER A 199 10.92 4.17 27.88
N GLN A 200 11.70 3.73 26.89
CA GLN A 200 11.44 2.52 26.10
C GLN A 200 10.01 2.54 25.53
N GLY A 201 9.63 3.71 25.01
CA GLY A 201 8.28 4.01 24.55
C GLY A 201 7.94 3.44 23.17
N ARG A 202 7.01 4.08 22.49
CA ARG A 202 6.40 3.61 21.24
C ARG A 202 6.40 4.68 20.15
N VAL A 203 6.52 4.24 18.91
CA VAL A 203 6.21 5.06 17.73
C VAL A 203 5.02 4.43 17.02
N VAL A 204 3.99 5.24 16.73
CA VAL A 204 2.83 4.80 15.95
C VAL A 204 2.78 5.63 14.67
N CYS A 205 2.82 4.97 13.53
CA CYS A 205 2.73 5.61 12.21
C CYS A 205 1.35 5.35 11.60
N VAL A 206 0.59 6.39 11.29
CA VAL A 206 -0.68 6.29 10.57
C VAL A 206 -0.40 6.36 9.07
N ALA A 207 -0.29 5.18 8.47
CA ALA A 207 -0.15 5.00 7.03
C ALA A 207 -1.54 5.03 6.36
N SER A 208 -1.80 4.06 5.46
CA SER A 208 -3.07 3.86 4.78
C SER A 208 -3.03 2.52 4.05
N MET A 209 -4.20 1.97 3.69
CA MET A 209 -4.29 0.94 2.67
C MET A 209 -3.71 1.39 1.32
N ALA A 210 -3.68 2.69 1.05
CA ALA A 210 -2.97 3.27 -0.11
C ALA A 210 -1.43 3.12 -0.03
N GLY A 211 -0.88 2.65 1.10
CA GLY A 211 0.51 2.23 1.24
C GLY A 211 0.76 0.75 0.93
N ARG A 212 -0.27 0.04 0.43
CA ARG A 212 -0.22 -1.38 0.05
C ARG A 212 -0.63 -1.60 -1.40
N VAL A 213 -1.60 -0.83 -1.87
CA VAL A 213 -2.12 -0.84 -3.23
C VAL A 213 -2.41 0.59 -3.66
N THR A 214 -2.19 0.92 -4.94
CA THR A 214 -2.43 2.27 -5.47
C THR A 214 -3.73 2.29 -6.26
N VAL A 215 -4.68 3.12 -5.84
CA VAL A 215 -5.92 3.35 -6.58
C VAL A 215 -5.66 4.41 -7.67
N PRO A 216 -6.19 4.24 -8.90
CA PRO A 216 -6.13 5.28 -9.93
C PRO A 216 -6.57 6.65 -9.40
N GLY A 217 -5.84 7.68 -9.79
CA GLY A 217 -6.09 9.04 -9.31
C GLY A 217 -5.50 9.37 -7.93
N PHE A 218 -4.79 8.46 -7.25
CA PHE A 218 -4.18 8.70 -5.93
C PHE A 218 -2.66 8.47 -5.90
N THR A 219 -1.97 8.56 -7.03
CA THR A 219 -0.54 8.22 -7.15
C THR A 219 0.37 8.98 -6.18
N PRO A 220 0.32 10.33 -6.06
CA PRO A 220 1.22 11.05 -5.14
C PRO A 220 0.95 10.70 -3.67
N TYR A 221 -0.32 10.57 -3.30
CA TYR A 221 -0.73 10.15 -1.97
C TYR A 221 -0.26 8.72 -1.65
N SER A 222 -0.51 7.78 -2.55
CA SER A 222 -0.12 6.37 -2.39
C SER A 222 1.40 6.25 -2.24
N MET A 223 2.18 6.89 -3.13
CA MET A 223 3.64 6.94 -3.04
C MET A 223 4.10 7.39 -1.65
N SER A 224 3.53 8.47 -1.11
CA SER A 224 3.88 8.96 0.22
C SER A 224 3.55 7.96 1.35
N LYS A 225 2.43 7.22 1.23
CA LYS A 225 1.99 6.23 2.23
C LYS A 225 2.75 4.91 2.13
N PHE A 226 3.17 4.49 0.94
CA PHE A 226 4.13 3.40 0.75
C PHE A 226 5.47 3.71 1.44
N ALA A 227 5.95 4.96 1.32
CA ALA A 227 7.17 5.39 1.98
C ALA A 227 7.05 5.38 3.52
N VAL A 228 5.89 5.78 4.08
CA VAL A 228 5.63 5.69 5.54
C VAL A 228 5.65 4.24 6.02
N VAL A 229 5.09 3.31 5.25
CA VAL A 229 5.11 1.87 5.54
C VAL A 229 6.55 1.35 5.57
N ALA A 230 7.35 1.67 4.56
CA ALA A 230 8.75 1.28 4.51
C ALA A 230 9.54 1.87 5.68
N PHE A 231 9.29 3.13 6.02
CA PHE A 231 9.89 3.79 7.18
C PHE A 231 9.53 3.09 8.48
N ALA A 232 8.25 2.75 8.72
CA ALA A 232 7.83 2.04 9.92
C ALA A 232 8.48 0.66 10.03
N ASP A 233 8.59 -0.08 8.93
CA ASP A 233 9.22 -1.40 8.90
C ASP A 233 10.73 -1.34 9.20
N GLY A 234 11.44 -0.35 8.64
CA GLY A 234 12.85 -0.10 8.93
C GLY A 234 13.06 0.33 10.38
N LEU A 235 12.32 1.35 10.82
CA LEU A 235 12.40 1.89 12.17
C LEU A 235 12.15 0.81 13.22
N ARG A 236 11.15 -0.07 13.02
CA ARG A 236 10.87 -1.17 13.95
C ARG A 236 12.07 -2.07 14.20
N ARG A 237 12.83 -2.40 13.16
CA ARG A 237 14.02 -3.27 13.25
C ARG A 237 15.18 -2.54 13.91
N GLU A 238 15.37 -1.26 13.56
CA GLU A 238 16.45 -0.45 14.12
C GLU A 238 16.25 -0.11 15.60
N MET A 239 14.99 0.10 16.01
CA MET A 239 14.61 0.55 17.35
C MET A 239 14.49 -0.57 18.38
N GLN A 240 14.42 -1.83 17.94
CA GLN A 240 14.31 -3.01 18.81
C GLN A 240 15.38 -3.04 19.91
N LYS A 241 16.64 -2.71 19.57
CA LYS A 241 17.77 -2.69 20.52
C LYS A 241 17.64 -1.64 21.64
N TRP A 242 16.78 -0.66 21.45
CA TRP A 242 16.49 0.39 22.43
C TRP A 242 15.25 0.09 23.28
N GLY A 243 14.57 -1.04 23.03
CA GLY A 243 13.29 -1.35 23.68
C GLY A 243 12.13 -0.49 23.19
N ILE A 244 12.29 0.27 22.09
CA ILE A 244 11.22 1.09 21.51
C ILE A 244 10.44 0.25 20.52
N SER A 245 9.13 0.13 20.71
CA SER A 245 8.25 -0.56 19.76
C SER A 245 7.72 0.38 18.67
N VAL A 246 7.45 -0.16 17.49
CA VAL A 246 6.94 0.60 16.34
C VAL A 246 5.73 -0.11 15.76
N HIS A 247 4.65 0.64 15.58
CA HIS A 247 3.34 0.15 15.15
C HIS A 247 2.87 0.93 13.91
N CYS A 248 2.29 0.23 12.94
CA CYS A 248 1.75 0.83 11.72
C CYS A 248 0.23 0.65 11.65
N ILE A 249 -0.51 1.74 11.54
CA ILE A 249 -1.97 1.73 11.33
C ILE A 249 -2.22 1.98 9.85
N GLU A 250 -2.99 1.12 9.19
CA GLU A 250 -3.29 1.19 7.76
C GLU A 250 -4.80 1.31 7.53
N PRO A 251 -5.41 2.49 7.82
CA PRO A 251 -6.83 2.70 7.59
C PRO A 251 -7.16 2.60 6.09
N SER A 252 -8.34 2.07 5.81
CA SER A 252 -8.99 2.25 4.51
C SER A 252 -9.64 3.64 4.41
N LEU A 253 -10.65 3.79 3.55
CA LEU A 253 -11.30 5.05 3.32
C LEU A 253 -12.37 5.31 4.39
N TYR A 254 -12.15 6.34 5.22
CA TYR A 254 -13.07 6.82 6.25
C TYR A 254 -13.41 8.28 6.01
N LYS A 255 -14.66 8.67 6.33
CA LYS A 255 -15.09 10.07 6.26
C LYS A 255 -14.32 10.89 7.28
N THR A 256 -13.36 11.67 6.81
CA THR A 256 -12.56 12.65 7.55
C THR A 256 -12.39 13.90 6.68
N ASN A 257 -11.72 14.94 7.18
CA ASN A 257 -11.42 16.13 6.38
C ASN A 257 -10.63 15.83 5.10
N ILE A 258 -9.86 14.74 5.07
CA ILE A 258 -9.09 14.30 3.89
C ILE A 258 -10.01 13.79 2.76
N SER A 259 -11.18 13.26 3.09
CA SER A 259 -12.13 12.69 2.12
C SER A 259 -13.29 13.63 1.77
N VAL A 260 -13.24 14.90 2.20
CA VAL A 260 -14.28 15.88 1.87
C VAL A 260 -14.16 16.21 0.38
N LEU A 261 -15.27 16.08 -0.34
CA LEU A 261 -15.30 16.22 -1.79
C LEU A 261 -14.95 17.63 -2.27
N GLU A 262 -15.48 18.65 -1.60
CA GLU A 262 -15.37 20.04 -2.07
C GLU A 262 -13.91 20.52 -2.19
N PRO A 263 -13.03 20.38 -1.17
CA PRO A 263 -11.62 20.73 -1.31
C PRO A 263 -10.88 19.91 -2.36
N LEU A 264 -11.23 18.62 -2.52
CA LEU A 264 -10.62 17.75 -3.53
C LEU A 264 -10.99 18.20 -4.94
N TYR A 265 -12.25 18.57 -5.19
CA TYR A 265 -12.69 19.08 -6.48
C TYR A 265 -12.06 20.42 -6.82
N ASN A 266 -11.99 21.34 -5.85
CA ASN A 266 -11.36 22.64 -6.07
C ASN A 266 -9.88 22.47 -6.42
N SER A 267 -9.18 21.56 -5.73
CA SER A 267 -7.78 21.24 -6.04
C SER A 267 -7.65 20.59 -7.43
N LEU A 268 -8.47 19.58 -7.72
CA LEU A 268 -8.49 18.88 -9.02
C LEU A 268 -8.75 19.83 -10.18
N LYS A 269 -9.72 20.75 -10.04
CA LYS A 269 -10.03 21.77 -11.03
C LYS A 269 -8.85 22.72 -11.23
N ASN A 270 -8.23 23.18 -10.15
CA ASN A 270 -7.06 24.05 -10.24
C ASN A 270 -5.89 23.38 -10.97
N TYR A 271 -5.67 22.07 -10.76
CA TYR A 271 -4.66 21.30 -11.47
C TYR A 271 -4.98 21.22 -12.96
N TRP A 272 -6.23 20.90 -13.30
CA TRP A 272 -6.70 20.84 -14.68
C TRP A 272 -6.57 22.19 -15.40
N ASP A 273 -7.00 23.28 -14.77
CA ASP A 273 -6.96 24.63 -15.36
C ASP A 273 -5.52 25.10 -15.64
N GLN A 274 -4.53 24.59 -14.89
CA GLN A 274 -3.10 24.90 -15.06
C GLN A 274 -2.40 24.00 -16.08
N CYS A 275 -3.06 22.95 -16.57
CA CYS A 275 -2.53 22.09 -17.62
C CYS A 275 -2.32 22.86 -18.93
N SER A 276 -1.37 22.42 -19.74
CA SER A 276 -1.17 22.95 -21.09
C SER A 276 -2.38 22.65 -22.00
N ASP A 277 -2.51 23.43 -23.07
CA ASP A 277 -3.55 23.20 -24.09
C ASP A 277 -3.47 21.80 -24.70
N ASP A 278 -2.25 21.26 -24.83
CA ASP A 278 -2.01 19.89 -25.33
C ASP A 278 -2.61 18.83 -24.40
N VAL A 279 -2.37 18.94 -23.08
CA VAL A 279 -2.94 18.03 -22.09
C VAL A 279 -4.46 18.18 -22.05
N GLN A 280 -4.98 19.41 -21.97
CA GLN A 280 -6.42 19.64 -21.90
C GLN A 280 -7.16 19.13 -23.13
N SER A 281 -6.59 19.31 -24.33
CA SER A 281 -7.17 18.81 -25.58
C SER A 281 -7.03 17.30 -25.73
N SER A 282 -5.93 16.70 -25.26
CA SER A 282 -5.69 15.27 -25.31
C SER A 282 -6.65 14.47 -24.43
N TYR A 283 -6.91 14.96 -23.21
CA TYR A 283 -7.88 14.34 -22.30
C TYR A 283 -9.32 14.72 -22.65
N GLY A 284 -9.57 16.01 -22.88
CA GLY A 284 -10.89 16.56 -23.15
C GLY A 284 -11.73 16.80 -21.89
N LYS A 285 -12.56 17.85 -21.91
CA LYS A 285 -13.41 18.25 -20.77
C LYS A 285 -14.38 17.16 -20.34
N GLU A 286 -14.88 16.36 -21.28
CA GLU A 286 -15.78 15.25 -20.97
C GLU A 286 -15.10 14.19 -20.09
N TYR A 287 -13.84 13.84 -20.39
CA TYR A 287 -13.05 12.92 -19.58
C TYR A 287 -12.79 13.48 -18.18
N PHE A 288 -12.44 14.77 -18.09
CA PHE A 288 -12.27 15.45 -16.82
C PHE A 288 -13.52 15.36 -15.93
N GLU A 289 -14.71 15.63 -16.46
CA GLU A 289 -15.96 15.51 -15.68
C GLU A 289 -16.24 14.06 -15.26
N HIS A 290 -15.97 13.07 -16.11
CA HIS A 290 -16.10 11.65 -15.73
C HIS A 290 -15.07 11.21 -14.68
N PHE A 291 -13.87 11.78 -14.67
CA PHE A 291 -12.89 11.57 -13.60
C PHE A 291 -13.38 12.15 -12.29
N LYS A 292 -13.89 13.37 -12.31
CA LYS A 292 -14.52 14.00 -11.14
C LYS A 292 -15.69 13.18 -10.61
N GLU A 293 -16.55 12.64 -11.48
CA GLU A 293 -17.63 11.73 -11.08
C GLU A 293 -17.10 10.43 -10.47
N SER A 294 -16.07 9.82 -11.06
CA SER A 294 -15.45 8.59 -10.55
C SER A 294 -14.84 8.80 -9.16
N LEU A 295 -14.19 9.94 -8.94
CA LEU A 295 -13.71 10.37 -7.62
C LEU A 295 -14.87 10.50 -6.62
N SER A 296 -16.00 11.08 -7.05
CA SER A 296 -17.21 11.19 -6.23
C SER A 296 -17.71 9.82 -5.74
N VAL A 297 -17.79 8.87 -6.66
CA VAL A 297 -18.27 7.50 -6.39
C VAL A 297 -17.29 6.79 -5.47
N HIS A 298 -15.98 7.00 -5.64
CA HIS A 298 -14.96 6.43 -4.78
C HIS A 298 -15.05 7.00 -3.34
N MET A 299 -15.10 8.33 -3.18
CA MET A 299 -15.20 8.98 -1.87
C MET A 299 -16.51 8.68 -1.15
N ASN A 300 -17.62 8.50 -1.87
CA ASN A 300 -18.91 8.13 -1.27
C ASN A 300 -18.93 6.71 -0.67
N ARG A 301 -17.95 5.86 -1.00
CA ARG A 301 -17.75 4.55 -0.36
C ARG A 301 -17.02 4.64 0.99
N ALA A 302 -16.58 5.83 1.40
CA ALA A 302 -15.95 6.04 2.70
C ALA A 302 -16.86 5.57 3.84
N LYS A 303 -16.29 4.80 4.78
CA LYS A 303 -16.99 4.44 6.02
C LYS A 303 -17.43 5.73 6.74
N PRO A 304 -18.65 5.78 7.29
CA PRO A 304 -19.20 7.00 7.87
C PRO A 304 -18.41 7.45 9.10
N GLU A 305 -18.54 8.73 9.47
CA GLU A 305 -17.79 9.35 10.56
C GLU A 305 -17.91 8.59 11.90
N GLY A 306 -19.11 8.07 12.21
CA GLY A 306 -19.33 7.25 13.41
C GLY A 306 -18.55 5.92 13.46
N LYS A 307 -17.86 5.55 12.37
CA LYS A 307 -16.97 4.38 12.29
C LYS A 307 -15.49 4.72 12.45
N ILE A 308 -15.14 5.99 12.61
CA ILE A 308 -13.77 6.41 12.95
C ILE A 308 -13.24 5.69 14.20
N THR A 309 -14.13 5.32 15.13
CA THR A 309 -13.80 4.55 16.33
C THR A 309 -13.05 3.26 16.04
N GLU A 310 -13.32 2.58 14.91
CA GLU A 310 -12.59 1.37 14.49
C GLU A 310 -11.08 1.64 14.35
N VAL A 311 -10.72 2.82 13.82
CA VAL A 311 -9.32 3.24 13.64
C VAL A 311 -8.74 3.74 14.96
N VAL A 312 -9.52 4.55 15.69
CA VAL A 312 -9.07 5.16 16.95
C VAL A 312 -8.83 4.09 18.01
N ASP A 313 -9.65 3.04 18.07
CA ASP A 313 -9.43 1.93 18.99
C ASP A 313 -8.12 1.19 18.68
N ASP A 314 -7.81 0.97 17.40
CA ASP A 314 -6.52 0.38 16.98
C ASP A 314 -5.34 1.28 17.34
N MET A 315 -5.50 2.60 17.21
CA MET A 315 -4.50 3.57 17.64
C MET A 315 -4.32 3.57 19.18
N VAL A 316 -5.41 3.49 19.94
CA VAL A 316 -5.37 3.36 21.41
C VAL A 316 -4.65 2.07 21.79
N ASP A 317 -4.93 0.97 21.12
CA ASP A 317 -4.26 -0.31 21.39
C ASP A 317 -2.76 -0.25 21.05
N ALA A 318 -2.38 0.32 19.91
CA ALA A 318 -0.98 0.53 19.56
C ALA A 318 -0.23 1.36 20.63
N VAL A 319 -0.90 2.37 21.21
CA VAL A 319 -0.31 3.23 22.25
C VAL A 319 -0.32 2.56 23.62
N ALA A 320 -1.42 1.95 24.04
CA ALA A 320 -1.69 1.59 25.43
C ALA A 320 -1.92 0.09 25.65
N GLY A 321 -2.05 -0.72 24.61
CA GLY A 321 -2.18 -2.17 24.71
C GLY A 321 -0.96 -2.81 25.36
N THR A 322 -1.16 -3.86 26.14
CA THR A 322 -0.08 -4.66 26.75
C THR A 322 0.68 -5.46 25.71
N GLU A 323 -0.03 -6.01 24.73
CA GLU A 323 0.50 -6.78 23.59
C GLU A 323 -0.04 -6.22 22.25
N PRO A 324 0.40 -5.01 21.85
CA PRO A 324 -0.06 -4.38 20.63
C PRO A 324 0.45 -5.13 19.38
N LEU A 325 -0.38 -5.19 18.34
CA LEU A 325 0.04 -5.66 17.02
C LEU A 325 1.10 -4.74 16.43
N LEU A 326 2.00 -5.28 15.61
CA LEU A 326 2.95 -4.47 14.84
C LEU A 326 2.27 -3.73 13.68
N ARG A 327 1.13 -4.25 13.21
CA ARG A 327 0.38 -3.72 12.07
C ARG A 327 -1.11 -3.91 12.27
N TYR A 328 -1.85 -2.81 12.15
CA TYR A 328 -3.29 -2.76 12.24
C TYR A 328 -3.86 -2.40 10.87
N VAL A 329 -4.88 -3.14 10.46
CA VAL A 329 -5.73 -2.79 9.32
C VAL A 329 -7.14 -2.66 9.90
N PRO A 330 -7.60 -1.44 10.21
CA PRO A 330 -8.89 -1.23 10.82
C PRO A 330 -10.04 -1.82 10.00
N ALA A 331 -11.01 -2.39 10.72
CA ALA A 331 -12.19 -3.11 10.22
C ALA A 331 -11.92 -4.49 9.58
N MET A 332 -12.66 -5.50 10.06
CA MET A 332 -12.51 -6.90 9.62
C MET A 332 -12.84 -7.12 8.14
N ASP A 333 -13.86 -6.44 7.62
CA ASP A 333 -14.27 -6.53 6.21
C ASP A 333 -13.17 -6.03 5.26
N VAL A 334 -12.44 -4.99 5.69
CA VAL A 334 -11.32 -4.42 4.97
C VAL A 334 -10.11 -5.34 5.04
N GLN A 335 -9.81 -5.93 6.20
CA GLN A 335 -8.71 -6.88 6.37
C GLN A 335 -8.78 -8.05 5.39
N PHE A 336 -9.97 -8.66 5.25
CA PHE A 336 -10.15 -9.79 4.35
C PHE A 336 -9.98 -9.38 2.88
N ARG A 337 -10.67 -8.32 2.45
CA ARG A 337 -10.65 -7.86 1.05
C ARG A 337 -9.27 -7.36 0.62
N SER A 338 -8.58 -6.62 1.48
CA SER A 338 -7.23 -6.11 1.19
C SER A 338 -6.20 -7.22 1.05
N ARG A 339 -6.25 -8.25 1.89
CA ARG A 339 -5.35 -9.41 1.78
C ARG A 339 -5.52 -10.16 0.47
N LEU A 340 -6.77 -10.38 0.06
CA LEU A 340 -7.05 -11.00 -1.22
C LEU A 340 -6.47 -10.14 -2.35
N LEU A 341 -6.76 -8.84 -2.35
CA LEU A 341 -6.28 -7.91 -3.38
C LEU A 341 -4.74 -7.89 -3.47
N ILE A 342 -4.04 -7.72 -2.34
CA ILE A 342 -2.57 -7.65 -2.30
C ILE A 342 -1.90 -8.95 -2.77
N SER A 343 -2.57 -10.10 -2.59
CA SER A 343 -2.03 -11.41 -2.95
C SER A 343 -2.33 -11.83 -4.40
N MET A 344 -3.16 -11.08 -5.12
CA MET A 344 -3.52 -11.39 -6.51
C MET A 344 -2.37 -11.03 -7.48
N PRO A 345 -2.28 -11.68 -8.66
CA PRO A 345 -1.44 -11.21 -9.77
C PRO A 345 -1.77 -9.76 -10.17
N THR A 346 -0.77 -9.01 -10.64
CA THR A 346 -0.90 -7.58 -10.97
C THR A 346 -2.04 -7.31 -11.96
N GLU A 347 -2.22 -8.14 -12.99
CA GLU A 347 -3.28 -7.95 -13.99
C GLU A 347 -4.68 -8.06 -13.38
N MET A 348 -4.84 -8.92 -12.36
CA MET A 348 -6.10 -9.06 -11.62
C MET A 348 -6.30 -7.88 -10.67
N GLN A 349 -5.24 -7.42 -10.01
CA GLN A 349 -5.30 -6.22 -9.18
C GLN A 349 -5.72 -5.00 -10.02
N ASP A 350 -5.09 -4.80 -11.16
CA ASP A 350 -5.39 -3.71 -12.08
C ASP A 350 -6.82 -3.82 -12.60
N HIS A 351 -7.29 -5.02 -12.95
CA HIS A 351 -8.69 -5.21 -13.34
C HIS A 351 -9.67 -4.78 -12.23
N VAL A 352 -9.39 -5.14 -10.98
CA VAL A 352 -10.22 -4.76 -9.82
C VAL A 352 -10.10 -3.27 -9.53
N LEU A 353 -8.92 -2.66 -9.63
CA LEU A 353 -8.69 -1.26 -9.29
C LEU A 353 -9.15 -0.30 -10.41
N ASN A 354 -9.09 -0.71 -11.67
CA ASN A 354 -9.56 0.09 -12.79
C ASN A 354 -11.08 0.29 -12.81
N GLN A 355 -11.84 -0.43 -12.00
CA GLN A 355 -13.26 -0.13 -11.77
C GLN A 355 -13.50 1.27 -11.16
N TYR A 356 -12.46 1.88 -10.59
CA TYR A 356 -12.49 3.24 -10.02
C TYR A 356 -12.05 4.32 -11.02
N SER A 357 -11.61 3.94 -12.23
CA SER A 357 -11.21 4.89 -13.28
C SER A 357 -12.41 5.38 -14.11
N PRO A 358 -12.26 6.51 -14.83
CA PRO A 358 -13.26 6.95 -15.80
C PRO A 358 -13.60 5.85 -16.79
N LYS A 359 -14.90 5.64 -17.05
CA LYS A 359 -15.39 4.61 -17.99
C LYS A 359 -15.34 5.02 -19.45
N ILE A 360 -14.95 6.27 -19.72
CA ILE A 360 -14.78 6.79 -21.06
C ILE A 360 -13.30 6.98 -21.39
N PRO A 361 -12.87 6.75 -22.64
CA PRO A 361 -11.50 7.03 -23.05
C PRO A 361 -11.23 8.54 -23.20
N PRO A 362 -9.97 8.98 -23.07
CA PRO A 362 -9.55 10.35 -23.40
C PRO A 362 -9.89 10.77 -24.84
N ALA A 363 -10.11 12.07 -25.07
CA ALA A 363 -10.48 12.63 -26.38
C ALA A 363 -9.51 12.25 -27.51
N ALA A 364 -8.20 12.29 -27.27
CA ALA A 364 -7.19 11.89 -28.25
C ALA A 364 -7.29 10.41 -28.66
N VAL A 365 -7.72 9.53 -27.75
CA VAL A 365 -7.94 8.11 -28.04
C VAL A 365 -9.19 7.91 -28.89
N VAL A 366 -10.27 8.65 -28.61
CA VAL A 366 -11.49 8.65 -29.42
C VAL A 366 -11.20 9.14 -30.84
N ALA A 367 -10.46 10.24 -30.98
CA ALA A 367 -10.08 10.80 -32.26
C ALA A 367 -9.31 9.79 -33.12
N LYS A 368 -8.33 9.08 -32.56
CA LYS A 368 -7.58 8.02 -33.28
C LYS A 368 -8.47 6.86 -33.74
N ARG A 369 -9.47 6.47 -32.94
CA ARG A 369 -10.43 5.41 -33.32
C ARG A 369 -11.33 5.83 -34.48
N ASN A 370 -11.69 7.11 -34.56
CA ASN A 370 -12.52 7.65 -35.65
C ASN A 370 -11.73 7.85 -36.96
N VAL A 371 -10.40 7.98 -36.89
CA VAL A 371 -9.51 8.12 -38.06
C VAL A 371 -9.16 6.76 -38.69
N LEU A 372 -9.16 5.67 -37.90
CA LEU A 372 -8.98 4.32 -38.43
C LEU A 372 -10.28 3.86 -39.11
N PRO A 373 -10.28 3.49 -40.40
CA PRO A 373 -11.47 2.90 -41.01
C PRO A 373 -11.87 1.64 -40.25
N PRO A 374 -13.17 1.31 -40.14
CA PRO A 374 -13.59 0.07 -39.51
C PRO A 374 -12.83 -1.07 -40.18
N LEU A 375 -12.19 -1.92 -39.38
CA LEU A 375 -11.53 -3.13 -39.86
C LEU A 375 -12.54 -3.86 -40.75
N LYS A 376 -12.36 -3.77 -42.08
CA LYS A 376 -13.09 -4.63 -43.00
C LYS A 376 -12.67 -6.03 -42.60
N SER A 377 -13.61 -6.77 -42.01
CA SER A 377 -13.48 -8.22 -41.89
C SER A 377 -12.98 -8.74 -43.24
N PRO A 378 -11.86 -9.49 -43.31
CA PRO A 378 -11.44 -10.12 -44.56
C PRO A 378 -12.49 -11.12 -45.07
N TYR A 379 -13.50 -11.44 -44.27
CA TYR A 379 -14.67 -12.19 -44.66
C TYR A 379 -15.86 -11.25 -44.87
N GLY A 380 -15.89 -10.62 -46.06
CA GLY A 380 -17.12 -10.14 -46.64
C GLY A 380 -17.99 -11.33 -47.06
N GLY A 381 -19.18 -11.44 -46.46
CA GLY A 381 -20.37 -12.00 -47.12
C GLY A 381 -20.29 -13.37 -47.81
N GLN A 382 -19.48 -14.33 -47.36
CA GLN A 382 -19.56 -15.71 -47.85
C GLN A 382 -20.09 -16.65 -46.78
N LYS A 383 -21.30 -17.18 -47.02
CA LYS A 383 -21.89 -18.29 -46.26
C LYS A 383 -20.89 -19.45 -46.25
N ARG A 384 -20.45 -19.88 -45.07
CA ARG A 384 -19.61 -21.07 -44.91
C ARG A 384 -20.35 -22.30 -45.45
N PRO A 385 -19.76 -23.10 -46.35
CA PRO A 385 -20.32 -24.40 -46.71
C PRO A 385 -20.09 -25.40 -45.55
N PRO A 386 -20.88 -26.48 -45.46
CA PRO A 386 -20.83 -27.40 -44.33
C PRO A 386 -19.51 -28.19 -44.33
N LEU A 387 -18.92 -28.37 -43.15
CA LEU A 387 -17.72 -29.18 -42.94
C LEU A 387 -17.97 -30.64 -43.34
N GLN A 388 -17.26 -31.13 -44.36
CA GLN A 388 -17.02 -32.57 -44.56
C GLN A 388 -15.69 -32.97 -43.90
N ARG A 389 -15.71 -34.12 -43.20
CA ARG A 389 -14.62 -34.69 -42.41
C ARG A 389 -13.55 -35.37 -43.27
N HIS A 390 -12.29 -35.19 -42.86
CA HIS A 390 -11.09 -36.04 -43.02
C HIS A 390 -10.62 -36.46 -44.43
N MET A 391 -9.36 -36.15 -44.77
CA MET A 391 -8.20 -37.05 -44.58
C MET A 391 -6.86 -36.44 -45.09
N SER A 392 -5.77 -36.85 -44.42
CA SER A 392 -4.34 -36.88 -44.80
C SER A 392 -3.57 -35.60 -45.17
N MET A 393 -2.60 -35.26 -44.30
CA MET A 393 -1.43 -34.41 -44.57
C MET A 393 -0.24 -35.28 -45.02
N PRO A 394 0.60 -34.83 -45.96
CA PRO A 394 2.01 -35.21 -46.03
C PRO A 394 2.93 -34.05 -45.59
N MET A 395 4.01 -34.42 -44.91
CA MET A 395 5.08 -33.54 -44.43
C MET A 395 5.86 -32.86 -45.55
N ARG A 396 6.38 -31.64 -45.29
CA ARG A 396 7.52 -31.08 -46.02
C ARG A 396 8.39 -30.18 -45.12
N GLU A 397 9.69 -30.30 -45.37
CA GLU A 397 10.84 -29.96 -44.52
C GLU A 397 11.08 -28.46 -44.30
N LYS A 398 11.71 -28.15 -43.16
CA LYS A 398 12.29 -26.85 -42.80
C LYS A 398 13.67 -26.69 -43.43
N ASN A 399 13.92 -25.55 -44.08
CA ASN A 399 15.27 -25.03 -44.31
C ASN A 399 15.43 -23.70 -43.54
N LEU A 400 16.41 -23.67 -42.64
CA LEU A 400 17.01 -22.47 -42.04
C LEU A 400 18.27 -22.08 -42.85
N PRO A 401 18.69 -20.81 -42.79
CA PRO A 401 20.10 -20.47 -42.90
C PRO A 401 20.66 -19.86 -41.60
N GLU A 402 21.86 -20.31 -41.26
CA GLU A 402 22.76 -19.81 -40.21
C GLU A 402 23.67 -18.67 -40.70
N THR A 403 24.45 -18.13 -39.74
CA THR A 403 25.73 -17.39 -39.82
C THR A 403 25.58 -15.85 -39.65
N LEU A 404 26.35 -15.12 -38.81
CA LEU A 404 27.65 -15.33 -38.13
C LEU A 404 27.73 -14.61 -36.76
N GLN A 405 28.55 -15.16 -35.86
CA GLN A 405 29.06 -14.58 -34.61
C GLN A 405 30.34 -13.73 -34.84
N GLU A 406 30.71 -13.01 -33.77
CA GLU A 406 32.03 -12.48 -33.36
C GLU A 406 32.27 -10.98 -33.51
N GLN A 407 32.30 -10.27 -32.37
CA GLN A 407 33.56 -9.78 -31.80
C GLN A 407 33.34 -9.26 -30.36
N GLU A 408 34.07 -9.85 -29.43
CA GLU A 408 34.25 -9.46 -28.03
C GLU A 408 35.58 -8.71 -27.84
N GLU A 409 35.65 -7.97 -26.71
CA GLU A 409 36.85 -7.58 -25.94
C GLU A 409 37.71 -6.36 -26.36
N ASN A 410 37.61 -5.24 -25.61
CA ASN A 410 38.43 -4.99 -24.39
C ASN A 410 38.35 -3.52 -23.87
N ALA A 411 38.20 -3.36 -22.54
CA ALA A 411 38.91 -2.44 -21.62
C ALA A 411 38.03 -1.78 -20.50
N GLU A 412 38.32 -2.13 -19.24
CA GLU A 412 37.92 -1.54 -17.95
C GLU A 412 38.80 -0.32 -17.54
N PRO A 413 38.63 0.35 -16.36
CA PRO A 413 37.41 0.75 -15.64
C PRO A 413 37.43 2.24 -15.20
N ALA A 414 36.28 2.89 -15.00
CA ALA A 414 36.20 4.10 -14.17
C ALA A 414 34.81 4.31 -13.56
N THR A 415 34.81 4.53 -12.26
CA THR A 415 33.71 4.89 -11.35
C THR A 415 32.72 5.92 -11.89
N ALA A 416 31.43 5.55 -11.93
CA ALA A 416 30.33 6.50 -11.80
C ALA A 416 29.09 5.77 -11.28
N PHE A 417 28.52 6.25 -10.18
CA PHE A 417 27.20 5.87 -9.71
C PHE A 417 26.20 6.17 -10.83
N GLN A 418 25.60 5.14 -11.40
CA GLN A 418 24.46 5.27 -12.29
C GLN A 418 23.28 4.52 -11.67
N PHE A 419 22.20 5.26 -11.47
CA PHE A 419 20.88 4.72 -11.19
C PHE A 419 20.45 3.85 -12.39
N SER A 420 19.91 2.68 -12.07
CA SER A 420 19.35 1.70 -13.01
C SER A 420 18.03 2.15 -13.61
#